data_AF-A0A7S4M8Y3-F1
#
_entry.id   AF-A0A7S4M8Y3-F1
#
_cell.length_a   1.000
_cell.length_b   1.000
_cell.length_c   1.000
_cell.angle_alpha   90.00
_cell.angle_beta   90.00
_cell.angle_gamma   90.00
#
_symmetry.space_group_name_H-M   'P 1'
#
loop_
_entity.id
_entity.type
_entity.pdbx_description
1 polymer ?
#
loop_
_entity_poly.entity_id
_entity_poly.type
_entity_poly.pdbx_seq_one_letter_code
_entity_poly.pdbx_strand_id
1 'polypeptide(L)'
;AFSAADFRRACGGSVWKNQDAEHSPFTGYHFHNFFTSSEEIRHKYATYGHPNPKALTMDLDKLHEDLTLLVNCAKGIPDDPNANHKRFAAGFAKHKGFLPIYFQDSDYRKRRQEHIRDIFSSNETNATKDA
;
A
#
# COMPACT_ATOMS: atom_id res chain seq x y z
N ALA A 1 -9.38 -10.44 -12.14
CA ALA A 1 -9.04 -10.04 -10.75
C ALA A 1 -9.14 -8.53 -10.65
N PHE A 2 -9.73 -7.99 -9.58
CA PHE A 2 -9.93 -6.55 -9.36
C PHE A 2 -8.92 -6.05 -8.32
N SER A 3 -8.34 -4.87 -8.54
CA SER A 3 -7.13 -4.36 -7.85
C SER A 3 -7.46 -3.26 -6.84
N ALA A 4 -6.43 -2.74 -6.16
CA ALA A 4 -6.59 -1.60 -5.26
C ALA A 4 -7.16 -0.34 -5.97
N ALA A 5 -7.18 -0.29 -7.31
CA ALA A 5 -7.84 0.74 -8.11
C ALA A 5 -9.36 0.83 -7.89
N ASP A 6 -9.99 -0.20 -7.35
CA ASP A 6 -11.42 -0.19 -7.05
C ASP A 6 -11.76 0.58 -5.76
N PHE A 7 -10.75 0.96 -4.95
CA PHE A 7 -10.88 1.99 -3.90
C PHE A 7 -10.86 3.41 -4.51
N ARG A 8 -11.84 3.74 -5.35
CA ARG A 8 -11.98 5.06 -6.01
C ARG A 8 -12.43 6.19 -5.07
N ARG A 9 -11.97 6.19 -3.82
CA ARG A 9 -12.08 7.37 -2.91
C ARG A 9 -10.77 8.13 -2.77
N ALA A 10 -9.66 7.57 -3.23
CA ALA A 10 -8.44 8.34 -3.40
C ALA A 10 -8.55 9.18 -4.69
N CYS A 11 -8.16 10.45 -4.62
CA CYS A 11 -8.06 11.31 -5.79
C CYS A 11 -7.15 10.60 -6.81
N GLY A 12 -7.65 10.24 -8.01
CA GLY A 12 -6.85 9.54 -9.02
C GLY A 12 -5.53 10.27 -9.34
N GLY A 13 -5.56 11.60 -9.20
CA GLY A 13 -4.40 12.39 -8.83
C GLY A 13 -4.81 13.80 -8.40
N SER A 14 -3.86 14.57 -7.87
CA SER A 14 -4.02 15.99 -7.59
C SER A 14 -2.86 16.78 -8.18
N VAL A 15 -3.12 18.00 -8.64
CA VAL A 15 -2.06 18.92 -9.04
C VAL A 15 -1.55 19.61 -7.79
N TRP A 16 -0.26 19.51 -7.53
CA TRP A 16 0.39 20.29 -6.48
C TRP A 16 0.67 21.70 -7.00
N LYS A 17 0.20 22.68 -6.22
CA LYS A 17 0.43 24.08 -6.53
C LYS A 17 1.78 24.53 -6.02
N ASN A 18 2.46 25.34 -6.81
CA ASN A 18 3.63 26.06 -6.32
C ASN A 18 3.18 27.08 -5.27
N GLN A 19 3.96 27.23 -4.20
CA GLN A 19 3.73 28.25 -3.18
C GLN A 19 4.42 29.58 -3.53
N ASP A 20 5.33 29.55 -4.51
CA ASP A 20 6.01 30.73 -5.03
C ASP A 20 5.14 31.44 -6.08
N ALA A 21 4.89 32.72 -5.85
CA ALA A 21 4.07 33.59 -6.71
C ALA A 21 4.77 34.00 -8.02
N GLU A 22 6.10 33.88 -8.10
CA GLU A 22 6.88 34.26 -9.29
C GLU A 22 6.97 33.14 -10.35
N HIS A 23 6.53 31.93 -10.00
CA HIS A 23 6.61 30.75 -10.86
C HIS A 23 5.22 30.24 -11.26
N SER A 24 5.18 29.35 -12.26
CA SER A 24 3.94 28.64 -12.64
C SER A 24 3.25 28.09 -11.39
N PRO A 25 1.93 28.32 -11.22
CA PRO A 25 1.19 27.82 -10.06
C PRO A 25 1.03 26.30 -10.08
N PHE A 26 1.47 25.61 -11.14
CA PHE A 26 1.42 24.17 -11.28
C PHE A 26 2.84 23.61 -11.38
N THR A 27 3.26 22.86 -10.36
CA THR A 27 4.63 22.33 -10.25
C THR A 27 4.72 20.82 -10.32
N GLY A 28 3.60 20.09 -10.15
CA GLY A 28 3.63 18.64 -10.29
C GLY A 28 2.26 17.98 -10.22
N TYR A 29 2.18 16.75 -10.72
CA TYR A 29 1.03 15.87 -10.60
C TYR A 29 1.34 14.78 -9.57
N HIS A 30 0.43 14.59 -8.61
CA HIS A 30 0.47 13.47 -7.66
C HIS A 30 -0.54 12.44 -8.12
N PHE A 31 -0.09 11.32 -8.69
CA PHE A 31 -0.97 10.24 -9.12
C PHE A 31 -0.96 9.09 -8.10
N HIS A 32 -2.14 8.56 -7.81
CA HIS A 32 -2.28 7.37 -6.97
C HIS A 32 -2.16 6.12 -7.85
N ASN A 33 -0.96 5.55 -7.93
CA ASN A 33 -0.74 4.28 -8.62
C ASN A 33 -1.10 3.11 -7.70
N PHE A 34 -1.79 2.12 -8.26
CA PHE A 34 -2.20 0.91 -7.56
C PHE A 34 -1.40 -0.28 -8.07
N PHE A 35 -0.68 -0.92 -7.17
CA PHE A 35 0.19 -2.04 -7.49
C PHE A 35 -0.44 -3.35 -7.02
N THR A 36 -0.28 -4.38 -7.84
CA THR A 36 -0.91 -5.69 -7.65
C THR A 36 0.07 -6.79 -7.32
N SER A 37 1.37 -6.54 -7.48
CA SER A 37 2.44 -7.46 -7.09
C SER A 37 3.49 -6.79 -6.20
N SER A 38 4.24 -7.62 -5.48
CA SER A 38 5.43 -7.23 -4.73
C SER A 38 6.48 -6.57 -5.63
N GLU A 39 6.70 -7.11 -6.83
CA GLU A 39 7.67 -6.62 -7.80
C GLU A 39 7.32 -5.20 -8.27
N GLU A 40 6.05 -4.95 -8.60
CA GLU A 40 5.57 -3.62 -8.97
C GLU A 40 5.74 -2.61 -7.83
N ILE A 41 5.46 -3.03 -6.58
CA ILE A 41 5.69 -2.20 -5.39
C ILE A 41 7.19 -1.87 -5.27
N ARG A 42 8.07 -2.87 -5.36
CA ARG A 42 9.53 -2.67 -5.28
C ARG A 42 10.03 -1.75 -6.38
N HIS A 43 9.57 -1.97 -7.61
CA HIS A 43 9.88 -1.11 -8.73
C HIS A 43 9.47 0.33 -8.46
N LYS A 44 8.25 0.55 -7.94
CA LYS A 44 7.79 1.89 -7.55
C LYS A 44 8.77 2.56 -6.59
N TYR A 45 9.14 1.89 -5.50
CA TYR A 45 10.07 2.43 -4.50
C TYR A 45 11.52 2.52 -5.00
N ALA A 46 11.87 1.82 -6.09
CA ALA A 46 13.19 1.92 -6.72
C ALA A 46 13.29 3.09 -7.72
N THR A 47 12.17 3.60 -8.26
CA THR A 47 12.19 4.53 -9.40
C THR A 47 11.44 5.84 -9.22
N TYR A 48 10.37 5.91 -8.41
CA TYR A 48 9.51 7.11 -8.35
C TYR A 48 9.72 7.94 -7.06
N GLY A 49 9.73 9.27 -7.19
CA GLY A 49 9.45 10.24 -6.11
C GLY A 49 10.14 9.96 -4.77
N HIS A 50 11.49 9.96 -4.77
CA HIS A 50 12.41 9.52 -3.69
C HIS A 50 12.77 8.02 -3.75
N PRO A 51 13.46 7.59 -4.83
CA PRO A 51 13.85 6.20 -5.01
C PRO A 51 14.84 5.73 -3.92
N ASN A 52 14.57 4.56 -3.36
CA ASN A 52 15.49 3.84 -2.49
C ASN A 52 16.23 2.78 -3.35
N PRO A 53 17.56 2.88 -3.54
CA PRO A 53 18.31 1.94 -4.38
C PRO A 53 18.28 0.50 -3.86
N LYS A 54 17.94 0.30 -2.58
CA LYS A 54 17.80 -1.03 -1.96
C LYS A 54 16.36 -1.55 -2.01
N ALA A 55 15.42 -0.84 -2.64
CA ALA A 55 14.01 -1.24 -2.63
C ALA A 55 13.75 -2.61 -3.26
N LEU A 56 14.58 -3.03 -4.21
CA LEU A 56 14.48 -4.34 -4.86
C LEU A 56 14.86 -5.50 -3.93
N THR A 57 15.67 -5.27 -2.90
CA THR A 57 16.23 -6.31 -2.02
C THR A 57 15.76 -6.23 -0.57
N MET A 58 15.12 -5.13 -0.17
CA MET A 58 14.59 -4.95 1.20
C MET A 58 13.25 -5.62 1.42
N ASP A 59 12.93 -6.06 2.63
CA ASP A 59 11.57 -6.52 2.92
C ASP A 59 10.54 -5.40 2.71
N LEU A 60 9.34 -5.74 2.22
CA LEU A 60 8.33 -4.75 1.83
C LEU A 60 7.86 -3.89 3.01
N ASP A 61 7.82 -4.45 4.22
CA ASP A 61 7.50 -3.76 5.46
C ASP A 61 8.54 -2.71 5.87
N LYS A 62 9.77 -2.78 5.33
CA LYS A 62 10.85 -1.81 5.57
C LYS A 62 10.88 -0.69 4.53
N LEU A 63 10.07 -0.77 3.47
CA LEU A 63 10.04 0.24 2.41
C LEU A 63 9.21 1.46 2.79
N HIS A 64 8.09 1.27 3.50
CA HIS A 64 7.17 2.34 3.86
C HIS A 64 6.20 1.92 4.97
N GLU A 65 5.78 2.85 5.83
CA GLU A 65 4.90 2.56 6.97
C GLU A 65 3.54 1.95 6.57
N ASP A 66 2.95 2.40 5.46
CA ASP A 66 1.72 1.81 4.91
C ASP A 66 1.90 0.33 4.50
N LEU A 67 3.09 -0.01 3.97
CA LEU A 67 3.40 -1.39 3.61
C LEU A 67 3.63 -2.23 4.86
N THR A 68 4.25 -1.67 5.91
CA THR A 68 4.36 -2.32 7.22
C THR A 68 2.99 -2.72 7.76
N LEU A 69 2.00 -1.81 7.70
CA LEU A 69 0.65 -2.07 8.17
C LEU A 69 -0.01 -3.22 7.39
N LEU A 70 0.17 -3.24 6.07
CA LEU A 70 -0.37 -4.28 5.19
C LEU A 70 0.31 -5.65 5.43
N VAL A 71 1.63 -5.68 5.57
CA VAL A 71 2.40 -6.90 5.85
C VAL A 71 2.02 -7.47 7.22
N ASN A 72 1.94 -6.63 8.25
CA ASN A 72 1.48 -7.04 9.58
C ASN A 72 0.05 -7.58 9.55
N CYS A 73 -0.83 -6.99 8.72
CA CYS A 73 -2.17 -7.52 8.46
C CYS A 73 -2.13 -8.93 7.86
N ALA A 74 -1.32 -9.13 6.83
CA ALA A 74 -1.19 -10.41 6.14
C ALA A 74 -0.66 -11.51 7.07
N LYS A 75 0.40 -11.19 7.82
CA LYS A 75 1.12 -12.10 8.72
C LYS A 75 0.45 -12.30 10.09
N GLY A 76 -0.57 -11.50 10.43
CA GLY A 76 -1.22 -11.56 11.75
C GLY A 76 -0.37 -11.02 12.90
N ILE A 77 0.65 -10.23 12.59
CA ILE A 77 1.51 -9.55 13.58
C ILE A 77 0.72 -8.36 14.15
N PRO A 78 0.69 -8.09 15.47
CA PRO A 78 0.04 -6.91 16.05
C PRO A 78 0.61 -5.57 15.56
N ASP A 79 -0.18 -4.50 15.62
CA ASP A 79 0.32 -3.15 15.28
C ASP A 79 1.25 -2.62 16.36
N ASP A 80 2.26 -1.85 15.95
CA ASP A 80 3.08 -1.09 16.89
C ASP A 80 2.20 -0.04 17.60
N PRO A 81 2.19 0.00 18.95
CA PRO A 81 1.44 1.01 19.71
C PRO A 81 1.86 2.46 19.38
N ASN A 82 3.02 2.69 18.79
CA ASN A 82 3.54 4.01 18.42
C ASN A 82 3.40 4.34 16.93
N ALA A 83 2.83 3.45 16.11
CA ALA A 83 2.65 3.72 14.68
C ALA A 83 1.64 4.85 14.41
N ASN A 84 1.93 5.69 13.42
CA ASN A 84 1.05 6.76 12.92
C ASN A 84 -0.28 6.20 12.38
N HIS A 85 -0.24 4.99 11.81
CA HIS A 85 -1.37 4.30 11.21
C HIS A 85 -1.55 2.93 11.85
N LYS A 86 -2.80 2.56 12.16
CA LYS A 86 -3.17 1.31 12.83
C LYS A 86 -4.39 0.68 12.18
N ARG A 87 -4.48 -0.64 12.22
CA ARG A 87 -5.66 -1.38 11.79
C ARG A 87 -6.77 -1.18 12.80
N PHE A 88 -8.00 -1.14 12.30
CA PHE A 88 -9.17 -1.24 13.16
C PHE A 88 -9.24 -2.66 13.75
N ALA A 89 -9.11 -2.79 15.06
CA ALA A 89 -9.06 -4.09 15.76
C ALA A 89 -10.28 -5.00 15.50
N ALA A 90 -11.44 -4.43 15.17
CA ALA A 90 -12.65 -5.19 14.83
C ALA A 90 -12.93 -5.25 13.32
N GLY A 91 -11.98 -4.81 12.48
CA GLY A 91 -12.06 -4.79 11.03
C GLY A 91 -13.32 -4.08 10.51
N PHE A 92 -13.88 -4.62 9.43
CA PHE A 92 -15.07 -4.07 8.77
C PHE A 92 -16.35 -4.15 9.61
N ALA A 93 -16.41 -4.99 10.65
CA ALA A 93 -17.60 -5.14 11.48
C ALA A 93 -17.90 -3.89 12.34
N LYS A 94 -16.89 -3.07 12.65
CA LYS A 94 -17.05 -1.80 13.39
C LYS A 94 -16.80 -0.55 12.53
N HIS A 95 -16.67 -0.70 11.21
CA HIS A 95 -16.52 0.45 10.32
C HIS A 95 -17.82 1.25 10.27
N LYS A 96 -17.81 2.50 10.76
CA LYS A 96 -19.02 3.35 10.85
C LYS A 96 -19.21 4.32 9.67
N GLY A 97 -18.33 4.26 8.65
CA GLY A 97 -18.37 5.15 7.50
C GLY A 97 -18.88 4.48 6.23
N PHE A 98 -18.95 5.25 5.13
CA PHE A 98 -19.20 4.67 3.81
C PHE A 98 -18.18 3.56 3.52
N LEU A 99 -18.70 2.44 3.03
CA LEU A 99 -17.94 1.28 2.64
C LEU A 99 -18.25 1.01 1.15
N PRO A 100 -17.26 0.99 0.26
CA PRO A 100 -17.53 0.68 -1.15
C PRO A 100 -18.21 -0.67 -1.27
N ILE A 101 -19.10 -0.82 -2.26
CA ILE A 101 -20.00 -1.97 -2.39
C ILE A 101 -19.26 -3.32 -2.33
N TYR A 102 -18.08 -3.43 -2.95
CA TYR A 102 -17.25 -4.64 -2.91
C TYR A 102 -16.78 -5.01 -1.50
N PHE A 103 -16.48 -4.03 -0.65
CA PHE A 103 -16.09 -4.29 0.73
C PHE A 103 -17.27 -4.57 1.63
N GLN A 104 -18.52 -4.42 1.17
CA GLN A 104 -19.70 -4.89 1.91
C GLN A 104 -19.84 -6.41 1.81
N ASP A 105 -19.43 -7.02 0.70
CA ASP A 105 -19.38 -8.47 0.48
C ASP A 105 -18.27 -9.14 1.31
N SER A 106 -18.65 -10.03 2.22
CA SER A 106 -17.73 -10.78 3.07
C SER A 106 -16.80 -11.71 2.31
N ASP A 107 -17.29 -12.34 1.25
CA ASP A 107 -16.53 -13.30 0.47
C ASP A 107 -15.48 -12.59 -0.37
N TYR A 108 -15.82 -11.42 -0.92
CA TYR A 108 -14.84 -10.55 -1.56
C TYR A 108 -13.73 -10.15 -0.59
N ARG A 109 -14.07 -9.69 0.61
CA ARG A 109 -13.06 -9.33 1.64
C ARG A 109 -12.14 -10.50 1.97
N LYS A 110 -12.71 -11.70 2.11
CA LYS A 110 -11.95 -12.92 2.40
C LYS A 110 -10.99 -13.26 1.26
N ARG A 111 -11.47 -13.33 0.01
CA ARG A 111 -10.62 -13.57 -1.17
C ARG A 111 -9.52 -12.52 -1.32
N ARG A 112 -9.82 -11.25 -1.02
CA ARG A 112 -8.82 -10.18 -1.07
C ARG A 112 -7.75 -10.36 0.00
N GLN A 113 -8.14 -10.74 1.22
CA GLN A 113 -7.19 -11.04 2.29
C GLN A 113 -6.32 -12.25 1.96
N GLU A 114 -6.89 -13.30 1.37
CA GLU A 114 -6.16 -14.48 0.89
C GLU A 114 -5.14 -14.08 -0.18
N HIS A 115 -5.57 -13.33 -1.20
CA HIS A 115 -4.67 -12.85 -2.24
C HIS A 115 -3.53 -11.97 -1.69
N ILE A 116 -3.83 -11.09 -0.74
CA ILE A 116 -2.82 -10.30 -0.02
C ILE A 116 -1.83 -11.23 0.68
N ARG A 117 -2.32 -12.23 1.41
CA ARG A 117 -1.46 -13.23 2.04
C ARG A 117 -0.59 -13.95 1.01
N ASP A 118 -1.12 -14.34 -0.13
CA ASP A 118 -0.35 -15.02 -1.18
C ASP A 118 0.80 -14.15 -1.69
N ILE A 119 0.55 -12.85 -1.91
CA ILE A 119 1.60 -11.88 -2.27
C ILE A 119 2.71 -11.90 -1.22
N PHE A 120 2.38 -11.89 0.07
CA PHE A 120 3.39 -11.81 1.14
C PHE A 120 3.93 -13.17 1.62
N SER A 121 3.31 -14.28 1.23
CA SER A 121 3.77 -15.64 1.55
C SER A 121 4.80 -16.14 0.53
N SER A 122 4.72 -15.65 -0.70
CA SER A 122 5.59 -16.05 -1.82
C SER A 122 6.81 -15.14 -2.03
N ASN A 123 6.81 -13.94 -1.45
CA ASN A 123 7.79 -12.88 -1.73
C ASN A 123 8.67 -12.47 -0.56
N GLU A 124 8.66 -13.22 0.55
CA GLU A 124 9.79 -13.18 1.48
C GLU A 124 10.97 -13.78 0.72
N THR A 125 11.85 -12.93 0.22
CA THR A 125 13.06 -13.35 -0.45
C THR A 125 13.77 -14.40 0.39
N ASN A 126 14.14 -15.51 -0.23
CA ASN A 126 15.29 -16.33 0.16
C ASN A 126 16.56 -15.45 0.14
N ALA A 127 16.64 -14.46 1.04
CA ALA A 127 17.81 -13.60 1.22
C ALA A 127 18.89 -14.28 2.08
N THR A 128 18.84 -15.62 2.16
CA THR A 128 19.92 -16.49 2.61
C THR A 128 19.78 -17.83 1.90
N LYS A 129 20.44 -17.96 0.76
CA LYS A 129 21.09 -19.18 0.26
C LYS A 129 21.85 -18.79 -1.01
N ASP A 130 23.17 -18.70 -0.86
CA ASP A 130 24.18 -18.60 -1.92
C ASP A 130 24.54 -17.18 -2.42
N ALA A 131 25.38 -16.49 -1.62
CA ALA A 131 26.61 -15.81 -2.06
C ALA A 131 27.38 -15.26 -0.84
#